data_AF-A0AAJ5X3U8-F1
#
_entry.id   AF-A0AAJ5X3U8-F1
#
_cell.length_a   1.000
_cell.length_b   1.000
_cell.length_c   1.000
_cell.angle_alpha   90.00
_cell.angle_beta   90.00
_cell.angle_gamma   90.00
#
_symmetry.space_group_name_H-M   'P 1'
#
loop_
_entity.id
_entity.type
_entity.pdbx_description
1 polymer ?
#
loop_
_entity_poly.entity_id
_entity_poly.type
_entity_poly.pdbx_seq_one_letter_code
_entity_poly.pdbx_strand_id
1 'polypeptide(L)'
;MRFAISPALAAALLVCAAGVRAQSSPTYDSYRQYSQATNQAIDDMGTANDNDDVFAGCRAAERVMYNARYTANALVDLIEETKADGSIDADDRARRLQFYRSEWDDYNQLARDASNGLDACSGINYR
;
A
#
# COMPACT_ATOMS: atom_id res chain seq x y z
N MET A 1 1.58 -16.96 -13.57
CA MET A 1 0.32 -16.64 -12.86
C MET A 1 0.12 -15.14 -13.00
N ARG A 2 -0.97 -14.66 -13.63
CA ARG A 2 -1.23 -13.22 -13.78
C ARG A 2 -1.76 -12.69 -12.44
N PHE A 3 -0.98 -11.84 -11.76
CA PHE A 3 -1.48 -11.09 -10.62
C PHE A 3 -2.51 -10.09 -11.14
N ALA A 4 -3.79 -10.36 -10.89
CA ALA A 4 -4.86 -9.41 -11.17
C ALA A 4 -4.75 -8.31 -10.12
N ILE A 5 -4.18 -7.17 -10.50
CA ILE A 5 -4.19 -5.97 -9.66
C ILE A 5 -5.65 -5.55 -9.52
N SER A 6 -6.21 -5.72 -8.33
CA SER A 6 -7.62 -5.43 -8.04
C SER A 6 -7.96 -3.99 -8.44
N PRO A 7 -9.16 -3.72 -8.98
CA PRO A 7 -9.60 -2.37 -9.36
C PRO A 7 -9.62 -1.36 -8.20
N ALA A 8 -9.48 -1.83 -6.96
CA ALA A 8 -9.23 -0.99 -5.79
C ALA A 8 -7.91 -0.20 -5.87
N LEU A 9 -6.83 -0.81 -6.38
CA LEU A 9 -5.55 -0.12 -6.61
C LEU A 9 -5.65 0.97 -7.70
N ALA A 10 -6.53 0.77 -8.69
CA ALA A 10 -6.80 1.78 -9.71
C ALA A 10 -7.64 2.96 -9.17
N ALA A 11 -8.43 2.76 -8.12
CA ALA A 11 -9.22 3.82 -7.48
C ALA A 11 -8.34 4.77 -6.64
N ALA A 12 -7.17 4.33 -6.17
CA ALA A 12 -6.20 5.19 -5.48
C ALA A 12 -5.62 6.30 -6.38
N LEU A 13 -5.74 6.18 -7.71
CA LEU A 13 -5.32 7.19 -8.69
C LEU A 13 -6.34 8.32 -8.92
N LEU A 14 -7.59 8.20 -8.43
CA LEU A 14 -8.68 9.12 -8.76
C LEU A 14 -9.21 10.00 -7.60
N VAL A 15 -8.55 10.03 -6.44
CA VAL A 15 -8.95 10.93 -5.33
C VAL A 15 -8.09 12.20 -5.34
N CYS A 16 -8.24 13.01 -6.39
CA CYS A 16 -7.63 14.35 -6.48
C CYS A 16 -8.64 15.51 -6.59
N ALA A 17 -9.95 15.28 -6.46
CA ALA A 17 -10.93 16.30 -6.87
C ALA A 17 -12.02 16.67 -5.85
N ALA A 18 -11.87 16.35 -4.56
CA ALA A 18 -12.77 16.87 -3.53
C ALA A 18 -11.96 17.69 -2.53
N GLY A 19 -12.05 19.02 -2.66
CA GLY A 19 -11.38 19.98 -1.82
C GLY A 19 -11.63 19.70 -0.35
N VAL A 20 -10.58 19.26 0.34
CA VAL A 20 -10.47 19.38 1.78
C VAL A 20 -9.07 19.92 2.01
N ARG A 21 -8.97 21.04 2.71
CA ARG A 21 -7.74 21.42 3.42
C ARG A 21 -7.47 20.32 4.45
N ALA A 22 -6.98 19.17 4.00
CA ALA A 22 -6.31 18.24 4.88
C ALA A 22 -5.09 19.01 5.37
N GLN A 23 -5.08 19.34 6.66
CA GLN A 23 -3.80 19.57 7.33
C GLN A 23 -2.99 18.32 7.04
N SER A 24 -1.95 18.45 6.21
CA SER A 24 -1.02 17.38 5.91
C SER A 24 -0.35 17.00 7.23
N SER A 25 -0.92 16.00 7.92
CA SER A 25 -0.26 15.45 9.10
C SER A 25 1.00 14.72 8.62
N PRO A 26 2.10 14.75 9.40
CA PRO A 26 3.30 13.99 9.05
C PRO A 26 3.01 12.50 8.77
N THR A 27 2.00 11.95 9.44
CA THR A 27 1.47 10.60 9.26
C THR A 27 0.82 10.43 7.88
N TYR A 28 0.00 11.38 7.43
CA TYR A 28 -0.61 11.35 6.11
C TYR A 28 0.42 11.46 4.98
N ASP A 29 1.43 12.33 5.15
CA ASP A 29 2.52 12.46 4.19
C ASP A 29 3.35 11.17 4.10
N SER A 30 3.61 10.53 5.24
CA SER A 30 4.27 9.22 5.29
C SER A 30 3.43 8.17 4.56
N TYR A 31 2.15 8.03 4.90
CA TYR A 31 1.22 7.13 4.20
C TYR A 31 1.28 7.34 2.67
N ARG A 32 1.23 8.60 2.21
CA ARG A 32 1.26 8.93 0.77
C ARG A 32 2.59 8.57 0.11
N GLN A 33 3.70 8.78 0.81
CA GLN A 33 5.02 8.42 0.28
C GLN A 33 5.18 6.90 0.16
N TYR A 34 4.77 6.15 1.20
CA TYR A 34 4.92 4.70 1.20
C TYR A 34 3.91 3.99 0.30
N SER A 35 2.70 4.52 0.11
CA SER A 35 1.76 4.01 -0.89
C SER A 35 2.31 4.15 -2.31
N GLN A 36 2.90 5.29 -2.64
CA GLN A 36 3.58 5.51 -3.93
C GLN A 36 4.78 4.58 -4.11
N ALA A 37 5.61 4.43 -3.09
CA ALA A 37 6.74 3.51 -3.12
C ALA A 37 6.30 2.04 -3.25
N THR A 38 5.15 1.67 -2.68
CA THR A 38 4.55 0.34 -2.85
C THR A 38 4.14 0.12 -4.31
N ASN A 39 3.44 1.07 -4.92
CA ASN A 39 3.02 0.98 -6.32
C ASN A 39 4.20 0.87 -7.27
N GLN A 40 5.25 1.67 -7.07
CA GLN A 40 6.47 1.54 -7.88
C GLN A 40 7.11 0.14 -7.73
N ALA A 41 7.15 -0.42 -6.52
CA ALA A 41 7.69 -1.75 -6.30
C ALA A 41 6.84 -2.84 -6.96
N ILE A 42 5.51 -2.67 -7.04
CA ILE A 42 4.62 -3.57 -7.80
C ILE A 42 4.94 -3.51 -9.29
N ASP A 43 5.11 -2.31 -9.85
CA ASP A 43 5.43 -2.12 -11.27
C ASP A 43 6.81 -2.72 -11.64
N ASP A 44 7.79 -2.53 -10.76
CA ASP A 44 9.12 -3.12 -10.91
C ASP A 44 9.05 -4.66 -10.84
N MET A 45 8.21 -5.21 -9.97
CA MET A 45 7.99 -6.66 -9.88
C MET A 45 7.31 -7.21 -11.14
N GLY A 46 6.32 -6.49 -11.69
CA GLY A 46 5.69 -6.81 -12.97
C GLY A 46 6.70 -6.82 -14.10
N THR A 47 7.50 -5.76 -14.21
CA THR A 47 8.55 -5.62 -15.23
C THR A 47 9.60 -6.73 -15.12
N ALA A 48 10.00 -7.09 -13.90
CA ALA A 48 10.96 -8.18 -13.71
C ALA A 48 10.38 -9.54 -14.13
N ASN A 49 9.12 -9.80 -13.78
CA ASN A 49 8.42 -11.02 -14.20
C ASN A 49 8.26 -11.10 -15.73
N ASP A 50 7.94 -9.98 -16.39
CA ASP A 50 7.82 -9.92 -17.85
C ASP A 50 9.15 -10.15 -18.57
N ASN A 51 10.27 -9.88 -17.90
CA ASN A 51 11.63 -10.11 -18.41
C ASN A 51 12.23 -11.46 -17.95
N ASP A 52 11.46 -12.31 -17.28
CA ASP A 52 11.93 -13.56 -16.64
C ASP A 52 13.13 -13.35 -15.67
N ASP A 53 13.34 -12.12 -15.16
CA ASP A 53 14.39 -11.80 -14.19
C ASP A 53 13.90 -12.11 -12.78
N VAL A 54 14.08 -13.38 -12.39
CA VAL A 54 13.63 -13.86 -11.10
C VAL A 54 14.30 -13.14 -9.93
N PHE A 55 15.58 -12.75 -10.06
CA PHE A 55 16.29 -12.03 -9.00
C PHE A 55 15.76 -10.60 -8.81
N ALA A 56 15.49 -9.88 -9.90
CA ALA A 56 14.85 -8.59 -9.83
C ALA A 56 13.41 -8.69 -9.29
N GLY A 57 12.67 -9.73 -9.69
CA GLY A 57 11.31 -9.99 -9.21
C GLY A 57 11.28 -10.21 -7.70
N CYS A 58 12.20 -11.01 -7.17
CA CYS A 58 12.31 -11.27 -5.73
C CYS A 58 12.68 -10.01 -4.93
N ARG A 59 13.62 -9.19 -5.41
CA ARG A 59 13.95 -7.91 -4.76
C ARG A 59 12.77 -6.93 -4.79
N ALA A 60 12.02 -6.90 -5.88
CA ALA A 60 10.83 -6.06 -5.97
C ALA A 60 9.73 -6.55 -5.01
N ALA A 61 9.50 -7.86 -4.91
CA ALA A 61 8.58 -8.45 -3.93
C ALA A 61 8.97 -8.12 -2.47
N GLU A 62 10.27 -8.10 -2.15
CA GLU A 62 10.76 -7.68 -0.82
C GLU A 62 10.42 -6.22 -0.53
N ARG A 63 10.62 -5.34 -1.51
CA ARG A 63 10.20 -3.92 -1.39
C ARG A 63 8.70 -3.78 -1.25
N VAL A 64 7.89 -4.53 -2.02
CA VAL A 64 6.43 -4.53 -1.88
C VAL A 64 6.02 -4.93 -0.47
N MET A 65 6.57 -6.04 0.05
CA MET A 65 6.26 -6.51 1.41
C MET A 65 6.59 -5.43 2.47
N TYR A 66 7.79 -4.84 2.39
CA TYR A 66 8.23 -3.83 3.35
C TYR A 66 7.39 -2.55 3.27
N ASN A 67 7.19 -2.01 2.06
CA ASN A 67 6.44 -0.77 1.86
C ASN A 67 4.96 -0.94 2.21
N ALA A 68 4.37 -2.09 1.88
CA ALA A 68 2.98 -2.40 2.21
C ALA A 68 2.77 -2.50 3.74
N ARG A 69 3.67 -3.17 4.47
CA ARG A 69 3.63 -3.21 5.94
C ARG A 69 3.76 -1.83 6.56
N TYR A 70 4.69 -1.01 6.05
CA TYR A 70 4.88 0.34 6.56
C TYR A 70 3.63 1.20 6.30
N THR A 71 3.05 1.10 5.10
CA THR A 71 1.82 1.81 4.74
C THR A 71 0.65 1.38 5.62
N ALA A 72 0.50 0.08 5.88
CA ALA A 72 -0.51 -0.43 6.81
C ALA A 72 -0.32 0.14 8.23
N ASN A 73 0.91 0.23 8.74
CA ASN A 73 1.16 0.86 10.04
C ASN A 73 0.79 2.35 10.05
N ALA A 74 1.17 3.11 9.01
CA ALA A 74 0.79 4.51 8.90
C ALA A 74 -0.74 4.71 8.82
N LEU A 75 -1.47 3.77 8.21
CA LEU A 75 -2.93 3.77 8.19
C LEU A 75 -3.54 3.52 9.56
N VAL A 76 -2.93 2.69 10.42
CA VAL A 76 -3.36 2.53 11.81
C VAL A 76 -3.26 3.85 12.56
N ASP A 77 -2.15 4.57 12.40
CA ASP A 77 -1.96 5.87 13.03
C ASP A 77 -2.98 6.90 12.51
N LEU A 78 -3.23 6.94 11.20
CA LEU A 78 -4.27 7.80 10.60
C LEU A 78 -5.68 7.47 11.10
N ILE A 79 -5.99 6.19 11.32
CA ILE A 79 -7.26 5.75 11.90
C ILE A 79 -7.42 6.31 13.32
N GLU A 80 -6.38 6.24 14.15
CA GLU A 80 -6.40 6.78 15.51
C GLU A 80 -6.48 8.32 15.52
N GLU A 81 -5.69 9.00 14.70
CA GLU A 81 -5.77 10.46 14.50
C GLU A 81 -7.18 10.90 14.10
N THR A 82 -7.78 10.21 13.11
CA THR A 82 -9.11 10.53 12.61
C THR A 82 -10.21 10.26 13.64
N LYS A 83 -10.06 9.23 14.48
CA LYS A 83 -10.99 8.99 15.59
C LYS A 83 -10.93 10.12 16.62
N ALA A 84 -9.72 10.58 16.93
CA ALA A 84 -9.47 11.60 17.95
C ALA A 84 -9.76 13.04 17.47
N ASP A 85 -9.76 13.28 16.16
CA ASP A 85 -10.02 14.61 15.59
C ASP A 85 -11.47 15.05 15.82
N GLY A 86 -11.68 15.93 16.80
CA GLY A 86 -12.98 16.51 17.13
C GLY A 86 -13.47 17.57 16.14
N SER A 87 -12.66 17.97 15.16
CA SER A 87 -12.98 19.07 14.23
C SER A 87 -13.70 18.62 12.95
N ILE A 88 -13.64 17.33 12.62
CA ILE A 88 -14.38 16.71 11.51
C ILE A 88 -15.77 16.27 11.94
N ASP A 89 -16.75 16.52 11.09
CA ASP A 89 -18.12 16.05 11.28
C ASP A 89 -18.20 14.52 11.27
N ALA A 90 -19.29 14.00 11.83
CA ALA A 90 -19.46 12.58 12.04
C ALA A 90 -19.50 11.78 10.72
N ASP A 91 -20.11 12.34 9.66
CA ASP A 91 -20.25 11.67 8.38
C ASP A 91 -18.90 11.64 7.64
N ASP A 92 -18.17 12.76 7.62
CA ASP A 92 -16.83 12.84 7.05
C ASP A 92 -15.85 11.93 7.77
N ARG A 93 -15.92 11.89 9.10
CA ARG A 93 -15.12 10.98 9.92
C ARG A 93 -15.42 9.53 9.59
N ALA A 94 -16.68 9.14 9.50
CA ALA A 94 -17.08 7.79 9.15
C ALA A 94 -16.56 7.39 7.75
N ARG A 95 -16.68 8.28 6.76
CA ARG A 95 -16.17 8.05 5.39
C ARG A 95 -14.65 7.87 5.38
N ARG A 96 -13.89 8.72 6.09
CA ARG A 96 -12.43 8.60 6.19
C ARG A 96 -11.99 7.32 6.90
N LEU A 97 -12.63 6.98 8.01
CA LEU A 97 -12.32 5.74 8.75
C LEU A 97 -12.63 4.50 7.91
N GLN A 98 -13.72 4.50 7.15
CA GLN A 98 -14.04 3.41 6.24
C GLN A 98 -12.97 3.27 5.15
N PHE A 99 -12.55 4.39 4.55
CA PHE A 99 -11.50 4.41 3.54
C PHE A 99 -10.17 3.86 4.09
N TYR A 100 -9.66 4.40 5.21
CA TYR A 100 -8.39 3.95 5.78
C TYR A 100 -8.40 2.49 6.23
N ARG A 101 -9.53 1.98 6.73
CA ARG A 101 -9.67 0.56 7.07
C ARG A 101 -9.61 -0.33 5.84
N SER A 102 -10.33 0.05 4.77
CA SER A 102 -10.30 -0.69 3.51
C SER A 102 -8.89 -0.75 2.94
N GLU A 103 -8.18 0.39 2.91
CA GLU A 103 -6.79 0.40 2.44
C GLU A 103 -5.87 -0.40 3.35
N TRP A 104 -6.07 -0.35 4.66
CA TRP A 104 -5.27 -1.13 5.60
C TRP A 104 -5.40 -2.63 5.31
N ASP A 105 -6.62 -3.11 5.06
CA ASP A 105 -6.88 -4.49 4.67
C ASP A 105 -6.16 -4.83 3.36
N ASP A 106 -6.23 -3.95 2.35
CA ASP A 106 -5.57 -4.14 1.05
C ASP A 106 -4.03 -4.22 1.19
N TYR A 107 -3.41 -3.29 1.91
CA TYR A 107 -1.95 -3.31 2.12
C TYR A 107 -1.49 -4.48 2.99
N ASN A 108 -2.30 -4.91 3.96
CA ASN A 108 -2.00 -6.11 4.74
C ASN A 108 -2.05 -7.38 3.89
N GLN A 109 -3.07 -7.48 3.02
CA GLN A 109 -3.19 -8.60 2.10
C GLN A 109 -2.02 -8.62 1.11
N LEU A 110 -1.68 -7.45 0.53
CA LEU A 110 -0.53 -7.30 -0.34
C LEU A 110 0.79 -7.70 0.33
N ALA A 111 1.00 -7.31 1.59
CA ALA A 111 2.18 -7.71 2.35
C ALA A 111 2.26 -9.24 2.57
N ARG A 112 1.11 -9.89 2.81
CA ARG A 112 1.04 -11.35 2.94
C ARG A 112 1.33 -12.04 1.61
N ASP A 113 0.75 -11.55 0.52
CA ASP A 113 0.96 -12.12 -0.81
C ASP A 113 2.41 -11.96 -1.28
N ALA A 114 3.01 -10.79 -1.04
CA ALA A 114 4.42 -10.56 -1.30
C ALA A 114 5.31 -11.47 -0.44
N SER A 115 4.99 -11.66 0.84
CA SER A 115 5.71 -12.60 1.72
C SER A 115 5.64 -14.05 1.20
N ASN A 116 4.47 -14.50 0.77
CA ASN A 116 4.30 -15.84 0.19
C ASN A 116 5.08 -15.99 -1.12
N GLY A 117 5.14 -14.93 -1.94
CA GLY A 117 5.97 -14.88 -3.15
C GLY A 117 7.48 -14.95 -2.85
N LEU A 118 7.92 -14.33 -1.76
CA LEU A 118 9.32 -14.39 -1.30
C LEU A 118 9.71 -15.79 -0.80
N ASP A 119 8.78 -16.55 -0.24
CA ASP A 119 9.07 -17.95 0.12
C ASP A 119 9.43 -18.77 -1.13
N ALA A 120 8.80 -18.49 -2.28
CA ALA A 120 9.19 -19.09 -3.55
C ALA A 120 10.59 -18.65 -4.02
N CYS A 121 11.02 -17.44 -3.65
CA CYS A 121 12.36 -16.92 -3.92
C CYS A 121 13.45 -17.60 -3.06
N SER A 122 13.12 -18.08 -1.86
CA SER A 122 14.09 -18.72 -0.95
C SER A 122 14.72 -20.01 -1.50
N GLY A 123 14.10 -20.63 -2.50
CA GLY A 123 14.64 -21.79 -3.23
C GLY A 123 15.68 -21.43 -4.30
N ILE A 124 15.87 -20.15 -4.58
CA ILE A 124 16.83 -19.64 -5.57
C ILE A 124 18.15 -19.41 -4.84
N ASN A 125 19.07 -20.35 -4.97
CA ASN A 125 20.42 -20.20 -4.41
C ASN A 125 21.07 -18.93 -4.96
N TYR A 126 21.32 -17.94 -4.09
CA TYR A 126 22.22 -16.83 -4.35
C TYR A 126 23.63 -17.41 -4.55
N ARG A 127 24.05 -17.59 -5.80
CA ARG A 127 25.43 -17.90 -6.19
C ARG A 127 25.99 -16.79 -7.05
#